data_AF-A0A8B6GA92-F1
#
_entry.id   AF-A0A8B6GA92-F1
#
_cell.length_a   1.000
_cell.length_b   1.000
_cell.length_c   1.000
_cell.angle_alpha   90.00
_cell.angle_beta   90.00
_cell.angle_gamma   90.00
#
_symmetry.space_group_name_H-M   'P 1'
#
loop_
_entity.id
_entity.type
_entity.pdbx_description
1 polymer ?
#
loop_
_entity_poly.entity_id
_entity_poly.type
_entity_poly.pdbx_seq_one_letter_code
_entity_poly.pdbx_strand_id
1 'polypeptide(L)'
;MEKINEYRKNIDTDKVDCVISKLNTYNDKENISKNDMNNLVHEVSDILIDSAKLTFGTNVYAKTMLSNSKKQNNKQWYDKDCNKAKKELRKSQRLYKKYGSNIFKERLRQSEIYYKKVMDGNIKKLNADMSDNMKKLKK
;
A
#
# COMPACT_ATOMS: atom_id res chain seq x y z
N MET A 1 -15.38 21.54 11.90
CA MET A 1 -16.77 21.82 11.52
C MET A 1 -17.00 21.51 10.04
N GLU A 2 -16.23 22.09 9.12
CA GLU A 2 -16.39 21.90 7.67
C GLU A 2 -16.42 20.43 7.21
N LYS A 3 -15.42 19.62 7.63
CA LYS A 3 -15.39 18.18 7.29
C LYS A 3 -16.52 17.33 7.88
N ILE A 4 -17.13 17.75 8.99
CA ILE A 4 -18.26 17.02 9.58
C ILE A 4 -19.52 17.22 8.71
N ASN A 5 -19.72 18.45 8.23
CA ASN A 5 -20.82 18.77 7.32
C ASN A 5 -20.63 18.10 5.97
N GLU A 6 -19.39 18.04 5.48
CA GLU A 6 -19.04 17.32 4.26
C GLU A 6 -19.28 15.81 4.40
N TYR A 7 -18.89 15.20 5.53
CA TYR A 7 -19.18 13.79 5.81
C TYR A 7 -20.68 13.48 5.76
N ARG A 8 -21.49 14.31 6.41
CA ARG A 8 -22.95 14.16 6.41
C ARG A 8 -23.55 14.25 5.00
N LYS A 9 -23.01 15.12 4.14
CA LYS A 9 -23.45 15.25 2.75
C LYS A 9 -23.04 14.06 1.88
N ASN A 10 -21.95 13.39 2.23
CA ASN A 10 -21.43 12.24 1.49
C ASN A 10 -22.06 10.90 1.92
N ILE A 11 -22.93 10.90 2.94
CA ILE A 11 -23.72 9.71 3.27
C ILE A 11 -24.76 9.50 2.18
N ASP A 12 -24.65 8.35 1.53
CA ASP A 12 -25.56 7.90 0.47
C ASP A 12 -26.92 7.54 1.08
N THR A 13 -27.85 8.49 1.01
CA THR A 13 -29.21 8.37 1.57
C THR A 13 -30.01 7.26 0.90
N ASP A 14 -29.82 7.06 -0.40
CA ASP A 14 -30.54 6.03 -1.16
C ASP A 14 -30.16 4.63 -0.67
N LYS A 15 -28.87 4.41 -0.37
CA LYS A 15 -28.41 3.16 0.25
C LYS A 15 -28.91 3.00 1.68
N VAL A 16 -28.97 4.09 2.45
CA VAL A 16 -29.54 4.06 3.81
C VAL A 16 -31.01 3.65 3.76
N ASP A 17 -31.79 4.21 2.84
CA ASP A 17 -33.21 3.88 2.66
C ASP A 17 -33.41 2.42 2.22
N CYS A 18 -32.50 1.89 1.41
CA CYS A 18 -32.48 0.48 1.04
C CYS A 18 -32.23 -0.43 2.25
N VAL A 19 -31.28 -0.08 3.12
CA VAL A 19 -31.02 -0.83 4.37
C VAL A 19 -32.22 -0.75 5.31
N ILE A 20 -32.85 0.43 5.45
CA ILE A 20 -34.06 0.60 6.27
C ILE A 20 -35.20 -0.28 5.73
N SER A 21 -35.38 -0.32 4.41
CA SER A 21 -36.39 -1.18 3.77
C SER A 21 -36.13 -2.67 4.06
N LYS A 22 -34.87 -3.12 3.98
CA LYS A 22 -34.49 -4.49 4.37
C LYS A 22 -34.75 -4.76 5.84
N LEU A 23 -34.43 -3.82 6.72
CA LEU A 23 -34.69 -3.94 8.16
C LEU A 23 -36.19 -4.13 8.43
N ASN A 24 -37.04 -3.37 7.75
CA ASN A 24 -38.50 -3.51 7.86
C ASN A 24 -38.96 -4.90 7.41
N THR A 25 -38.42 -5.43 6.29
CA THR A 25 -38.72 -6.80 5.86
C THR A 25 -38.23 -7.89 6.81
N TYR A 26 -37.21 -7.61 7.63
CA TYR A 26 -36.75 -8.51 8.68
C TYR A 26 -37.62 -8.46 9.92
N ASN A 27 -38.21 -7.30 10.23
CA ASN A 27 -39.11 -7.15 11.36
C ASN A 27 -40.38 -8.03 11.21
N ASP A 28 -40.79 -8.28 9.96
CA ASP A 28 -41.91 -9.15 9.62
C ASP A 28 -41.53 -10.65 9.49
N LYS A 29 -40.24 -11.00 9.64
CA LYS A 29 -39.75 -12.39 9.54
C LYS A 29 -39.65 -13.05 10.91
N GLU A 30 -40.25 -14.23 11.03
CA GLU A 30 -40.25 -15.05 12.25
C GLU A 30 -38.86 -15.58 12.63
N ASN A 31 -37.96 -15.77 11.65
CA ASN A 31 -36.61 -16.27 11.87
C ASN A 31 -35.59 -15.49 11.04
N ILE A 32 -34.78 -14.66 11.72
CA ILE A 32 -33.65 -13.94 11.13
C ILE A 32 -32.40 -14.76 11.37
N SER A 33 -31.67 -15.09 10.30
CA SER A 33 -30.41 -15.82 10.44
C SER A 33 -29.29 -14.88 10.90
N LYS A 34 -28.26 -15.44 11.54
CA LYS A 34 -27.03 -14.71 11.85
C LYS A 34 -26.38 -14.10 10.59
N ASN A 35 -26.54 -14.76 9.44
CA ASN A 35 -25.98 -14.29 8.18
C ASN A 35 -26.71 -13.04 7.68
N ASP A 36 -28.03 -12.97 7.85
CA ASP A 36 -28.83 -11.79 7.50
C ASP A 36 -28.40 -10.56 8.31
N MET A 37 -28.18 -10.75 9.63
CA MET A 37 -27.68 -9.68 10.50
C MET A 37 -26.26 -9.25 10.14
N ASN A 38 -25.37 -10.21 9.83
CA ASN A 38 -24.00 -9.89 9.39
C ASN A 38 -24.02 -9.09 8.08
N ASN A 39 -24.85 -9.49 7.11
CA ASN A 39 -24.98 -8.77 5.84
C ASN A 39 -25.49 -7.34 6.06
N LEU A 40 -26.51 -7.16 6.90
CA LEU A 40 -27.02 -5.83 7.24
C LEU A 40 -25.95 -4.94 7.88
N VAL A 41 -25.20 -5.48 8.85
CA VAL A 41 -24.09 -4.76 9.50
C VAL A 41 -22.98 -4.42 8.50
N HIS A 42 -22.67 -5.32 7.56
CA HIS A 42 -21.71 -5.06 6.49
C HIS A 42 -22.17 -3.93 5.58
N GLU A 43 -23.43 -3.94 5.14
CA GLU A 43 -23.98 -2.90 4.28
C GLU A 43 -23.95 -1.51 4.95
N VAL A 44 -24.33 -1.43 6.23
CA VAL A 44 -24.22 -0.18 7.01
C VAL A 44 -22.76 0.27 7.12
N SER A 45 -21.85 -0.66 7.40
CA SER A 45 -20.43 -0.37 7.52
C SER A 45 -19.85 0.17 6.21
N ASP A 46 -20.23 -0.42 5.07
CA ASP A 46 -19.77 0.00 3.76
C ASP A 46 -20.25 1.41 3.40
N ILE A 47 -21.51 1.75 3.69
CA ILE A 47 -22.04 3.11 3.52
C ILE A 47 -21.20 4.12 4.30
N LEU A 48 -20.92 3.84 5.58
CA LEU A 48 -20.16 4.75 6.44
C LEU A 48 -18.70 4.87 6.00
N ILE A 49 -18.09 3.75 5.59
CA ILE A 49 -16.70 3.70 5.10
C ILE A 49 -16.57 4.48 3.79
N ASP A 50 -17.50 4.31 2.84
CA ASP A 50 -17.45 4.99 1.55
C ASP A 50 -17.65 6.50 1.70
N SER A 51 -18.60 6.91 2.55
CA SER A 51 -18.79 8.30 2.94
C SER A 51 -17.52 8.90 3.56
N ALA A 52 -16.81 8.11 4.37
CA ALA A 52 -15.57 8.52 5.01
C ALA A 52 -14.42 8.62 4.00
N LYS A 53 -14.32 7.70 3.03
CA LYS A 53 -13.33 7.75 1.95
C LYS A 53 -13.51 9.01 1.10
N LEU A 54 -14.76 9.36 0.77
CA LEU A 54 -15.07 10.58 0.00
C LEU A 54 -14.65 11.84 0.74
N THR A 55 -14.87 11.89 2.05
CA THR A 55 -14.65 13.10 2.87
C THR A 55 -13.21 13.26 3.36
N PHE A 56 -12.57 12.17 3.77
CA PHE A 56 -11.27 12.20 4.44
C PHE A 56 -10.13 11.69 3.56
N GLY A 57 -10.46 11.15 2.38
CA GLY A 57 -9.51 10.46 1.51
C GLY A 57 -9.17 9.06 2.01
N THR A 58 -8.66 8.22 1.12
CA THR A 58 -8.24 6.84 1.38
C THR A 58 -6.89 6.79 2.08
N ASN A 59 -6.80 7.24 3.34
CA ASN A 59 -5.58 7.07 4.13
C ASN A 59 -5.51 5.63 4.71
N VAL A 60 -5.03 4.71 3.87
CA VAL A 60 -4.35 3.45 4.25
C VAL A 60 -5.15 2.47 5.12
N TYR A 61 -6.24 1.91 4.59
CA TYR A 61 -6.49 0.47 4.74
C TYR A 61 -5.73 -0.35 3.67
N ALA A 62 -4.68 0.25 3.11
CA ALA A 62 -3.85 -0.29 2.03
C ALA A 62 -2.76 -1.26 2.52
N LYS A 63 -2.72 -1.60 3.83
CA LYS A 63 -1.75 -2.59 4.32
C LYS A 63 -2.18 -4.04 4.11
N THR A 64 -3.47 -4.32 3.93
CA THR A 64 -3.98 -5.69 3.79
C THR A 64 -4.38 -6.08 2.36
N MET A 65 -4.59 -5.12 1.44
CA MET A 65 -5.01 -5.40 0.05
C MET A 65 -4.00 -4.99 -1.05
N LEU A 66 -2.85 -4.39 -0.73
CA LEU A 66 -1.78 -4.11 -1.72
C LEU A 66 -0.85 -5.30 -2.01
N SER A 67 -1.33 -6.53 -1.78
CA SER A 67 -0.77 -7.71 -2.40
C SER A 67 -1.24 -7.74 -3.87
N ASN A 68 -0.36 -7.32 -4.80
CA ASN A 68 -0.31 -7.68 -6.23
C ASN A 68 -0.25 -6.57 -7.28
N SER A 69 -0.33 -5.28 -6.94
CA SER A 69 0.26 -4.30 -7.86
C SER A 69 1.77 -4.33 -7.68
N LYS A 70 2.43 -5.26 -8.39
CA LYS A 70 3.83 -5.08 -8.76
C LYS A 70 3.88 -3.70 -9.41
N LYS A 71 4.28 -2.65 -8.66
CA LYS A 71 4.86 -1.47 -9.27
C LYS A 71 5.93 -2.02 -10.18
N GLN A 72 5.67 -2.06 -11.48
CA GLN A 72 6.70 -2.25 -12.47
C GLN A 72 7.67 -1.12 -12.19
N ASN A 73 8.74 -1.42 -11.46
CA ASN A 73 9.86 -0.51 -11.39
C ASN A 73 10.30 -0.40 -12.86
N ASN A 74 10.01 0.74 -13.48
CA ASN A 74 10.42 1.04 -14.88
C ASN A 74 11.93 0.97 -15.09
N LYS A 75 12.70 0.68 -14.05
CA LYS A 75 14.14 0.45 -14.06
C LYS A 75 14.38 -1.05 -13.95
N GLN A 76 14.66 -1.69 -15.09
CA GLN A 76 14.99 -3.13 -15.16
C GLN A 76 16.20 -3.49 -14.28
N TRP A 77 17.10 -2.54 -14.02
CA TRP A 77 18.25 -2.71 -13.12
C TRP A 77 17.91 -2.54 -11.63
N TYR A 78 16.71 -2.06 -11.27
CA TYR A 78 16.33 -1.81 -9.87
C TYR A 78 15.43 -2.92 -9.33
N ASP A 79 16.07 -3.95 -8.78
CA ASP A 79 15.42 -5.16 -8.30
C ASP A 79 15.14 -5.15 -6.78
N LYS A 80 14.77 -6.33 -6.26
CA LYS A 80 14.51 -6.53 -4.82
C LYS A 80 15.77 -6.28 -3.98
N ASP A 81 16.96 -6.58 -4.49
CA ASP A 81 18.23 -6.41 -3.76
C ASP A 81 18.61 -4.93 -3.66
N CYS A 82 18.45 -4.16 -4.74
CA CYS A 82 18.55 -2.70 -4.71
C CYS A 82 17.62 -2.10 -3.66
N ASN A 83 16.38 -2.59 -3.59
CA ASN A 83 15.39 -2.10 -2.63
C ASN A 83 15.75 -2.48 -1.18
N LYS A 84 16.26 -3.70 -0.95
CA LYS A 84 16.73 -4.15 0.36
C LYS A 84 17.90 -3.29 0.84
N ALA A 85 18.91 -3.09 -0.02
CA ALA A 85 20.07 -2.27 0.29
C ALA A 85 19.68 -0.79 0.55
N LYS A 86 18.73 -0.23 -0.22
CA LYS A 86 18.20 1.13 0.03
C LYS A 86 17.50 1.26 1.38
N LYS A 87 16.75 0.25 1.81
CA LYS A 87 16.07 0.25 3.13
C LYS A 87 17.09 0.25 4.25
N GLU A 88 18.13 -0.58 4.17
CA GLU A 88 19.21 -0.61 5.16
C GLU A 88 19.98 0.71 5.23
N LEU A 89 20.31 1.31 4.08
CA LEU A 89 20.94 2.63 4.04
C LEU A 89 20.07 3.69 4.76
N ARG A 90 18.78 3.75 4.45
CA ARG A 90 17.85 4.68 5.10
C ARG A 90 17.76 4.44 6.61
N LYS A 91 17.81 3.19 7.06
CA LYS A 91 17.81 2.83 8.47
C LYS A 91 19.08 3.35 9.15
N SER A 92 20.25 3.13 8.56
CA SER A 92 21.52 3.65 9.08
C SER A 92 21.55 5.18 9.12
N GLN A 93 21.04 5.86 8.09
CA GLN A 93 20.93 7.33 8.06
C GLN A 93 20.07 7.85 9.22
N ARG A 94 18.93 7.21 9.49
CA ARG A 94 18.05 7.58 10.61
C ARG A 94 18.73 7.35 11.96
N LEU A 95 19.43 6.24 12.13
CA LEU A 95 20.15 5.93 13.37
C LEU A 95 21.29 6.93 13.59
N TYR A 96 22.08 7.24 12.57
CA TYR A 96 23.15 8.23 12.68
C TYR A 96 22.59 9.62 12.98
N LYS A 97 21.52 10.06 12.29
CA LYS A 97 20.87 11.34 12.58
C LYS A 97 20.34 11.42 14.02
N LYS A 98 19.83 10.31 14.57
CA LYS A 98 19.23 10.28 15.91
C LYS A 98 20.29 10.25 17.02
N TYR A 99 21.37 9.48 16.84
CA TYR A 99 22.31 9.17 17.92
C TYR A 99 23.72 9.75 17.73
N GLY A 100 24.12 10.11 16.51
CA GLY A 100 25.39 10.80 16.21
C GLY A 100 26.70 10.06 16.53
N SER A 101 26.65 8.82 17.04
CA SER A 101 27.86 8.13 17.50
C SER A 101 28.74 7.57 16.37
N ASN A 102 30.03 7.37 16.65
CA ASN A 102 31.00 6.79 15.71
C ASN A 102 30.58 5.40 15.21
N ILE A 103 29.93 4.60 16.05
CA ILE A 103 29.40 3.28 15.68
C ILE A 103 28.34 3.42 14.58
N PHE A 104 27.44 4.40 14.70
CA PHE A 104 26.42 4.64 13.68
C PHE A 104 26.98 5.32 12.43
N LYS A 105 28.04 6.12 12.56
CA LYS A 105 28.78 6.69 11.43
C LYS A 105 29.42 5.60 10.58
N GLU A 106 30.10 4.64 11.21
CA GLU A 106 30.72 3.51 10.50
C GLU A 106 29.66 2.61 9.86
N ARG A 107 28.58 2.31 10.58
CA ARG A 107 27.43 1.57 10.02
C ARG A 107 26.80 2.27 8.81
N LEU A 108 26.68 3.60 8.85
CA LEU A 108 26.21 4.39 7.72
C LEU A 108 27.15 4.22 6.52
N ARG A 109 28.44 4.43 6.72
CA ARG A 109 29.46 4.28 5.68
C ARG A 109 29.42 2.89 5.02
N GLN A 110 29.36 1.84 5.81
CA GLN A 110 29.27 0.46 5.29
C GLN A 110 27.99 0.26 4.46
N SER A 111 26.86 0.79 4.92
CA SER A 111 25.59 0.70 4.19
C SER A 111 25.60 1.51 2.88
N GLU A 112 26.33 2.62 2.82
CA GLU A 112 26.51 3.42 1.59
C GLU A 112 27.34 2.66 0.55
N ILE A 113 28.49 2.09 0.98
CA ILE A 113 29.35 1.27 0.12
C ILE A 113 28.56 0.07 -0.43
N TYR A 114 27.83 -0.63 0.44
CA TYR A 114 27.03 -1.78 0.05
C TYR A 114 25.94 -1.40 -0.95
N TYR A 115 25.20 -0.32 -0.70
CA TYR A 115 24.15 0.14 -1.61
C TYR A 115 24.70 0.47 -3.00
N LYS A 116 25.83 1.19 -3.07
CA LYS A 116 26.51 1.48 -4.34
C LYS A 116 26.92 0.21 -5.07
N LYS A 117 27.56 -0.75 -4.36
CA LYS A 117 27.99 -2.03 -4.93
C LYS A 117 26.84 -2.82 -5.55
N VAL A 118 25.69 -2.89 -4.87
CA VAL A 118 24.50 -3.60 -5.38
C VAL A 118 23.94 -2.91 -6.63
N MET A 119 23.85 -1.58 -6.62
CA MET A 119 23.37 -0.80 -7.77
C MET A 119 24.27 -0.99 -9.00
N ASP A 120 25.59 -0.84 -8.82
CA ASP A 120 26.57 -1.01 -9.90
C ASP A 120 26.56 -2.45 -10.44
N GLY A 121 26.43 -3.44 -9.57
CA GLY A 121 26.33 -4.85 -9.95
C GLY A 121 25.11 -5.14 -10.84
N ASN A 122 23.96 -4.58 -10.50
CA ASN A 122 22.73 -4.82 -11.27
C ASN A 122 22.70 -4.05 -12.59
N ILE A 123 23.30 -2.86 -12.66
CA ILE A 123 23.49 -2.15 -13.92
C ILE A 123 24.43 -2.96 -14.84
N LYS A 124 25.53 -3.50 -14.31
CA LYS A 124 26.46 -4.35 -15.07
C LYS A 124 25.78 -5.60 -15.62
N LYS A 125 24.97 -6.29 -14.80
CA LYS A 125 24.19 -7.46 -15.23
C LYS A 125 23.25 -7.09 -16.39
N LEU A 126 22.49 -6.00 -16.25
CA LEU A 126 21.58 -5.54 -17.29
C LEU A 126 22.32 -5.28 -18.61
N ASN A 127 23.47 -4.61 -18.56
CA ASN A 127 24.28 -4.33 -19.76
C ASN A 127 24.83 -5.61 -20.40
N ALA A 128 25.23 -6.60 -19.59
CA ALA A 128 25.66 -7.90 -20.10
C ALA A 128 24.50 -8.63 -20.80
N ASP A 129 23.33 -8.67 -20.16
CA ASP A 129 22.12 -9.31 -20.72
C ASP A 129 21.70 -8.66 -22.04
N MET A 130 21.75 -7.32 -22.13
CA MET A 130 21.48 -6.60 -23.39
C MET A 130 22.49 -6.97 -24.47
N SER A 131 23.79 -7.01 -24.15
CA SER A 131 24.86 -7.36 -25.08
C SER A 131 24.68 -8.77 -25.65
N ASP A 132 24.35 -9.73 -24.79
CA ASP A 132 24.15 -11.12 -25.20
C ASP A 132 22.88 -11.31 -26.03
N ASN A 133 21.80 -10.60 -25.70
CA ASN A 133 20.59 -10.57 -26.52
C ASN A 133 20.84 -9.97 -27.91
N MET A 134 21.63 -8.89 -28.00
CA MET A 134 22.03 -8.30 -29.28
C MET A 134 22.86 -9.27 -30.14
N LYS A 135 23.74 -10.07 -29.53
CA LYS A 135 24.52 -11.10 -30.26
C LYS A 135 23.64 -12.22 -30.80
N LYS A 136 22.62 -12.63 -30.04
CA LYS A 136 21.67 -13.68 -30.45
C LYS A 136 20.78 -13.25 -31.62
N LEU A 137 20.40 -11.96 -31.67
CA LEU A 137 19.58 -11.40 -32.75
C LEU A 137 20.33 -11.18 -34.08
N LYS A 138 21.67 -11.25 -34.08
CA LYS A 138 22.53 -11.13 -35.27
C LYS A 138 22.89 -12.48 -35.90
N LYS A 139 22.36 -13.58 -35.37
CA LYS A 139 22.45 -14.93 -35.94
C LYS A 139 21.10 -15.29 -36.57
#